data_AF-A0A419FGD1-F1
#
_entry.id   AF-A0A419FGD1-F1
#
_cell.length_a   1.000
_cell.length_b   1.000
_cell.length_c   1.000
_cell.angle_alpha   90.00
_cell.angle_beta   90.00
_cell.angle_gamma   90.00
#
_symmetry.space_group_name_H-M   'P 1'
#
loop_
_entity.id
_entity.type
_entity.pdbx_description
1 polymer ?
#
loop_
_entity_poly.entity_id
_entity_poly.type
_entity_poly.pdbx_seq_one_letter_code
_entity_poly.pdbx_strand_id
1 'polypeptide(L)'
;MNGPPVPTEIDIPQHLARWERANSPVVSVYADWSISGRGRHEAPTVVEHDLRGSLSKLPKRGAAYASLATDMARVQMFLTERVPPAARSVVIFACEARGLWYARTLGVSTSTAVHVGDYPQLLQLA
;
A
#
# COMPACT_ATOMS: atom_id res chain seq x y z
N MET A 1 -36.60 3.45 17.79
CA MET A 1 -35.41 4.00 18.46
C MET A 1 -34.20 3.39 17.80
N ASN A 2 -33.56 4.12 16.89
CA ASN A 2 -32.29 3.69 16.30
C ASN A 2 -31.20 4.02 17.33
N GLY A 3 -30.52 2.99 17.85
CA GLY A 3 -29.33 3.20 18.67
C GLY A 3 -28.28 4.00 17.89
N PRO A 4 -27.34 4.67 18.56
CA PRO A 4 -26.22 5.32 17.87
C PRO A 4 -25.55 4.27 16.95
N PRO A 5 -25.17 4.63 15.70
CA PRO A 5 -24.47 3.71 14.83
C PRO A 5 -23.22 3.23 15.57
N VAL A 6 -23.09 1.91 15.74
CA VAL A 6 -21.85 1.28 16.15
C VAL A 6 -20.77 1.79 15.20
N PRO A 7 -19.58 2.24 15.66
CA PRO A 7 -18.48 2.57 14.77
C PRO A 7 -18.01 1.27 14.08
N THR A 8 -18.68 0.88 13.01
CA THR A 8 -18.34 -0.27 12.19
C THR A 8 -17.11 0.07 11.38
N GLU A 9 -15.96 -0.36 11.90
CA GLU A 9 -14.65 -0.24 11.28
C GLU A 9 -14.23 1.22 11.05
N ILE A 10 -12.96 1.52 11.29
CA ILE A 10 -12.43 2.80 10.82
C ILE A 10 -12.64 2.80 9.30
N ASP A 11 -13.39 3.75 8.74
CA ASP A 11 -13.43 3.97 7.29
C ASP A 11 -12.03 4.45 6.91
N ILE A 12 -11.13 3.49 6.65
CA ILE A 12 -9.71 3.73 6.43
C ILE A 12 -9.50 4.75 5.31
N PRO A 13 -10.24 4.74 4.18
CA PRO A 13 -10.22 5.85 3.22
C PRO A 13 -10.48 7.23 3.86
N GLN A 14 -11.51 7.39 4.70
CA GLN A 14 -11.77 8.67 5.39
C GLN A 14 -10.70 9.02 6.43
N HIS A 15 -10.12 8.02 7.09
CA HIS A 15 -9.02 8.22 8.03
C HIS A 15 -7.72 8.63 7.33
N LEU A 16 -7.40 8.00 6.20
CA LEU A 16 -6.28 8.34 5.32
C LEU A 16 -6.46 9.71 4.67
N ALA A 17 -7.70 10.12 4.37
CA ALA A 17 -7.99 11.45 3.82
C ALA A 17 -7.69 12.58 4.82
N ARG A 18 -7.68 12.29 6.12
CA ARG A 18 -7.36 13.26 7.19
C ARG A 18 -5.90 13.21 7.61
N TRP A 19 -5.07 12.46 6.89
CA TRP A 19 -3.69 12.20 7.28
C TRP A 19 -2.82 13.46 7.09
N GLU A 20 -2.28 13.99 8.19
CA GLU A 20 -1.28 15.06 8.14
C GLU A 20 0.03 14.56 7.56
N ARG A 21 0.77 15.45 6.88
CA ARG A 21 2.09 15.12 6.31
C ARG A 21 2.99 14.44 7.35
N ALA A 22 3.50 13.28 6.98
CA ALA A 22 4.43 12.50 7.78
C ALA A 22 5.88 12.96 7.52
N ASN A 23 6.67 13.01 8.58
CA ASN A 23 8.13 13.18 8.49
C ASN A 23 8.87 11.89 8.04
N SER A 24 8.11 10.88 7.64
CA SER A 24 8.60 9.57 7.19
C SER A 24 7.83 9.14 5.96
N PRO A 25 8.43 8.33 5.07
CA PRO A 25 7.79 7.94 3.83
C PRO A 25 6.52 7.14 4.10
N VAL A 26 5.44 7.55 3.43
CA VAL A 26 4.20 6.80 3.31
C VAL A 26 4.20 6.10 1.96
N VAL A 27 4.03 4.79 1.99
CA VAL A 27 3.91 3.93 0.81
C VAL A 27 2.43 3.82 0.44
N SER A 28 2.13 4.06 -0.84
CA SER A 28 0.82 3.81 -1.44
C SER A 28 1.01 2.90 -2.65
N VAL A 29 0.43 1.72 -2.62
CA VAL A 29 0.53 0.71 -3.70
C VAL A 29 -0.86 0.43 -4.23
N TYR A 30 -0.98 0.49 -5.56
CA TYR A 30 -2.07 -0.08 -6.31
C TYR A 30 -1.44 -1.17 -7.18
N ALA A 31 -1.93 -2.39 -7.08
CA ALA A 31 -1.35 -3.55 -7.76
C ALA A 31 -2.44 -4.21 -8.59
N ASP A 32 -2.25 -4.25 -9.91
CA ASP A 32 -3.03 -5.13 -10.79
C ASP A 32 -2.72 -6.58 -10.42
N TRP A 33 -3.74 -7.33 -10.02
CA TRP A 33 -3.59 -8.74 -9.68
C TRP A 33 -3.95 -9.67 -10.85
N SER A 34 -4.07 -9.13 -12.06
CA SER A 34 -4.26 -9.93 -13.26
C SER A 34 -3.03 -10.81 -13.55
N ILE A 35 -3.27 -12.00 -14.09
CA ILE A 35 -2.22 -12.90 -14.57
C ILE A 35 -1.76 -12.42 -15.94
N SER A 36 -0.46 -12.23 -16.13
CA SER A 36 0.08 -11.86 -17.43
C SER A 36 0.10 -13.03 -18.40
N GLY A 37 0.42 -12.78 -19.67
CA GLY A 37 0.54 -13.84 -20.69
C GLY A 37 1.60 -14.92 -20.39
N ARG A 38 2.40 -14.76 -19.31
CA ARG A 38 3.37 -15.74 -18.81
C ARG A 38 2.84 -16.60 -17.66
N GLY A 39 1.57 -16.46 -17.28
CA GLY A 39 0.95 -17.27 -16.22
C GLY A 39 1.33 -16.86 -14.80
N ARG A 40 1.82 -15.63 -14.59
CA ARG A 40 2.17 -15.09 -13.26
C ARG A 40 1.65 -13.67 -13.04
N HIS A 41 1.50 -13.26 -11.79
CA HIS A 41 1.26 -11.87 -11.42
C HIS A 41 2.55 -11.06 -11.60
N GLU A 42 2.49 -9.95 -12.32
CA GLU A 42 3.66 -9.07 -12.52
C GLU A 42 3.79 -8.01 -11.42
N ALA A 43 2.69 -7.70 -10.73
CA ALA A 43 2.66 -6.68 -9.69
C ALA A 43 3.72 -6.84 -8.59
N PRO A 44 4.00 -8.03 -8.03
CA PRO A 44 5.04 -8.16 -7.00
C PRO A 44 6.41 -7.63 -7.45
N THR A 45 6.83 -8.00 -8.66
CA THR A 45 8.13 -7.58 -9.24
C THR A 45 8.16 -6.08 -9.53
N VAL A 46 7.09 -5.53 -10.11
CA VAL A 46 7.00 -4.09 -10.40
C VAL A 46 7.02 -3.28 -9.09
N VAL A 47 6.24 -3.71 -8.09
CA VAL A 47 6.20 -3.05 -6.78
C VAL A 47 7.55 -3.12 -6.07
N GLU A 48 8.24 -4.26 -6.14
CA GLU A 48 9.57 -4.42 -5.56
C GLU A 48 10.58 -3.47 -6.19
N HIS A 49 10.59 -3.40 -7.52
CA HIS A 49 11.46 -2.52 -8.29
C HIS A 49 11.27 -1.05 -7.89
N ASP A 50 10.02 -0.57 -7.85
CA ASP A 50 9.73 0.83 -7.60
C ASP A 50 9.99 1.24 -6.14
N LEU A 51 9.67 0.36 -5.19
CA LEU A 51 10.01 0.58 -3.77
C LEU A 51 11.52 0.58 -3.55
N ARG A 52 12.26 -0.34 -4.19
CA ARG A 52 13.73 -0.36 -4.13
C ARG A 52 14.33 0.91 -4.73
N GLY A 53 13.80 1.38 -5.85
CA GLY A 53 14.21 2.65 -6.47
C GLY A 53 13.92 3.88 -5.61
N SER A 54 12.86 3.83 -4.79
CA SER A 54 12.55 4.88 -3.81
C SER A 54 13.48 4.80 -2.60
N LEU A 55 13.74 3.60 -2.10
CA LEU A 55 14.65 3.34 -0.99
C LEU A 55 16.09 3.77 -1.30
N SER A 56 16.56 3.59 -2.54
CA SER A 56 17.90 4.01 -2.96
C SER A 56 18.11 5.53 -2.95
N LYS A 57 17.03 6.33 -2.95
CA LYS A 57 17.10 7.79 -2.88
C LYS A 57 17.22 8.31 -1.44
N LEU A 58 17.04 7.44 -0.44
CA LEU A 58 17.10 7.80 0.97
C LEU A 58 18.50 7.56 1.57
N PRO A 59 18.91 8.36 2.57
CA PRO A 59 20.14 8.09 3.33
C PRO A 59 20.04 6.76 4.09
N LYS A 60 20.95 5.81 3.81
CA LYS A 60 20.93 4.42 4.34
C LYS A 60 20.85 4.27 5.86
N ARG A 61 21.18 5.30 6.64
CA ARG A 61 21.20 5.27 8.11
C ARG A 61 20.12 6.14 8.75
N GLY A 62 19.16 6.65 7.98
CA GLY A 62 18.07 7.51 8.47
C GLY A 62 16.83 6.72 8.89
N ALA A 63 16.05 7.28 9.81
CA ALA A 63 14.76 6.72 10.24
C ALA A 63 13.80 6.48 9.04
N ALA A 64 13.81 7.38 8.05
CA ALA A 64 13.05 7.24 6.82
C ALA A 64 13.43 5.99 6.00
N TYR A 65 14.74 5.69 5.93
CA TYR A 65 15.22 4.48 5.24
C TYR A 65 14.79 3.23 5.98
N ALA A 66 14.93 3.20 7.31
CA ALA A 66 14.51 2.06 8.12
C ALA A 66 12.99 1.81 8.00
N SER A 67 12.16 2.85 8.08
CA SER A 67 10.71 2.74 7.90
C SER A 67 10.36 2.16 6.53
N LEU A 68 10.89 2.76 5.45
CA LEU A 68 10.58 2.31 4.09
C LEU A 68 11.09 0.89 3.80
N ALA A 69 12.25 0.51 4.35
CA ALA A 69 12.77 -0.85 4.21
C ALA A 69 11.84 -1.88 4.87
N THR A 70 11.33 -1.58 6.08
CA THR A 70 10.35 -2.41 6.78
C THR A 70 9.04 -2.49 5.99
N ASP A 71 8.51 -1.36 5.52
CA ASP A 71 7.29 -1.32 4.72
C ASP A 71 7.43 -2.08 3.40
N MET A 72 8.60 -1.98 2.73
CA MET A 72 8.89 -2.77 1.53
C MET A 72 8.81 -4.28 1.82
N ALA A 73 9.42 -4.76 2.91
CA ALA A 73 9.38 -6.17 3.27
C ALA A 73 7.94 -6.65 3.56
N ARG A 74 7.15 -5.83 4.27
CA ARG A 74 5.76 -6.16 4.59
C ARG A 74 4.87 -6.19 3.34
N VAL A 75 5.03 -5.21 2.45
CA VAL A 75 4.32 -5.15 1.16
C VAL A 75 4.63 -6.40 0.35
N GLN A 76 5.90 -6.78 0.23
CA GLN A 76 6.28 -7.97 -0.54
C GLN A 76 5.68 -9.25 0.04
N MET A 77 5.82 -9.46 1.35
CA MET A 77 5.22 -10.61 2.04
C MET A 77 3.70 -10.67 1.83
N PHE A 78 3.00 -9.53 1.91
CA PHE A 78 1.55 -9.51 1.68
C PHE A 78 1.20 -9.92 0.25
N LEU A 79 1.88 -9.34 -0.75
CA LEU A 79 1.63 -9.65 -2.16
C LEU A 79 1.93 -11.12 -2.47
N THR A 80 2.99 -11.70 -1.90
CA THR A 80 3.38 -13.09 -2.20
C THR A 80 2.58 -14.15 -1.47
N GLU A 81 2.10 -13.87 -0.25
CA GLU A 81 1.55 -14.91 0.64
C GLU A 81 0.08 -14.71 1.03
N ARG A 82 -0.46 -13.50 0.89
CA ARG A 82 -1.75 -13.14 1.53
C ARG A 82 -2.82 -12.70 0.54
N VAL A 83 -2.47 -12.41 -0.72
CA VAL A 83 -3.46 -12.01 -1.73
C VAL A 83 -4.22 -13.25 -2.22
N PRO A 84 -5.56 -13.27 -2.11
CA PRO A 84 -6.37 -14.35 -2.65
C PRO A 84 -6.23 -14.46 -4.18
N PRO A 85 -6.23 -15.67 -4.77
CA PRO A 85 -6.16 -15.85 -6.22
C PRO A 85 -7.29 -15.17 -7.00
N ALA A 86 -8.45 -14.96 -6.36
CA ALA A 86 -9.61 -14.33 -6.97
C ALA A 86 -9.59 -12.78 -6.94
N ALA A 87 -8.58 -12.16 -6.31
CA ALA A 87 -8.44 -10.71 -6.30
C ALA A 87 -8.16 -10.19 -7.72
N ARG A 88 -8.77 -9.05 -8.07
CA ARG A 88 -8.47 -8.36 -9.35
C ARG A 88 -7.41 -7.28 -9.18
N SER A 89 -7.40 -6.63 -8.03
CA SER A 89 -6.34 -5.71 -7.65
C SER A 89 -6.20 -5.65 -6.14
N VAL A 90 -5.11 -5.03 -5.69
CA VAL A 90 -4.78 -4.82 -4.29
C VAL A 90 -4.40 -3.36 -4.09
N VAL A 91 -4.93 -2.75 -3.04
CA VAL A 91 -4.48 -1.45 -2.53
C VAL A 91 -3.77 -1.65 -1.20
N ILE A 92 -2.61 -1.01 -1.01
CA ILE A 92 -1.84 -1.06 0.25
C ILE A 92 -1.40 0.36 0.62
N PHE A 93 -1.60 0.73 1.89
CA PHE A 93 -0.97 1.89 2.49
C PHE A 93 -0.13 1.45 3.68
N ALA A 94 1.13 1.90 3.74
CA ALA A 94 2.05 1.53 4.81
C ALA A 94 2.93 2.70 5.23
N CYS A 95 3.18 2.81 6.53
CA CYS A 95 4.13 3.74 7.12
C CYS A 95 4.50 3.23 8.51
N GLU A 96 5.58 2.47 8.60
CA GLU A 96 6.02 1.84 9.84
C GLU A 96 6.28 2.87 10.95
N ALA A 97 6.91 4.00 10.62
CA ALA A 97 7.17 5.07 11.57
C ALA A 97 5.91 5.65 12.25
N ARG A 98 4.72 5.40 11.67
CA ARG A 98 3.42 5.84 12.20
C ARG A 98 2.47 4.68 12.50
N GLY A 99 2.94 3.43 12.43
CA GLY A 99 2.12 2.24 12.64
C GLY A 99 1.01 2.06 11.59
N LEU A 100 1.13 2.69 10.41
CA LEU A 100 0.15 2.53 9.34
C LEU A 100 0.36 1.20 8.63
N TRP A 101 -0.70 0.40 8.61
CA TRP A 101 -0.82 -0.71 7.68
C TRP A 101 -2.26 -0.92 7.29
N TYR A 102 -2.52 -0.81 6.00
CA TYR A 102 -3.79 -1.13 5.41
C TYR A 102 -3.55 -1.87 4.12
N ALA A 103 -4.26 -2.99 3.93
CA ALA A 103 -4.25 -3.73 2.69
C ALA A 103 -5.68 -4.22 2.40
N ARG A 104 -6.18 -3.99 1.19
CA ARG A 104 -7.50 -4.44 0.75
C ARG A 104 -7.44 -4.93 -0.69
N THR A 105 -8.11 -6.03 -0.97
CA THR A 105 -8.37 -6.49 -2.34
C THR A 105 -9.56 -5.76 -2.92
N LEU A 106 -9.51 -5.39 -4.20
CA LEU A 106 -10.63 -4.76 -4.89
C LEU A 106 -11.19 -5.70 -5.96
N GLY A 107 -12.50 -5.59 -6.20
CA GLY A 107 -13.22 -6.32 -7.26
C GLY A 107 -13.11 -5.68 -8.65
N VAL A 108 -12.32 -4.62 -8.77
CA VAL A 108 -12.06 -3.87 -10.00
C VAL A 108 -10.58 -3.95 -10.35
N SER A 109 -10.25 -3.90 -11.64
CA SER A 109 -8.86 -3.84 -12.09
C SER A 109 -8.33 -2.41 -11.95
N THR A 110 -7.07 -2.28 -11.54
CA THR A 110 -6.35 -1.00 -11.46
C THR A 110 -5.04 -1.13 -12.19
N SER A 111 -4.42 -0.03 -12.60
CA SER A 111 -3.03 -0.07 -13.07
C SER A 111 -2.10 -0.25 -11.88
N THR A 112 -1.02 -1.01 -12.06
CA THR A 112 0.02 -1.11 -11.03
C THR A 112 0.75 0.22 -10.91
N ALA A 113 0.76 0.80 -9.72
CA ALA A 113 1.42 2.05 -9.40
C ALA A 113 1.93 2.04 -7.96
N VAL A 114 3.14 2.58 -7.75
CA VAL A 114 3.74 2.76 -6.44
C VAL A 114 4.05 4.23 -6.24
N HIS A 115 3.57 4.78 -5.13
CA HIS A 115 3.88 6.13 -4.70
C HIS A 115 4.53 6.10 -3.31
N VAL A 116 5.63 6.83 -3.16
CA VAL A 116 6.32 7.04 -1.89
C VAL A 116 6.40 8.54 -1.67
N GLY A 117 5.75 9.03 -0.61
CA GLY A 117 5.64 10.47 -0.33
C GLY A 117 5.47 10.76 1.15
N ASP A 118 5.09 11.99 1.48
CA ASP A 118 4.82 12.44 2.85
C ASP A 118 3.34 12.23 3.27
N TYR A 119 2.47 11.74 2.39
CA TYR A 119 1.06 11.43 2.69
C TYR A 119 0.53 10.27 1.81
N PRO A 120 -0.55 9.58 2.25
CA PRO A 120 -1.19 8.54 1.45
C PRO A 120 -1.76 9.09 0.14
N GLN A 121 -1.44 8.46 -0.99
CA GLN A 121 -2.00 8.81 -2.29
C GLN A 121 -3.26 7.99 -2.55
N LEU A 122 -4.43 8.61 -2.40
CA LEU A 122 -5.75 7.98 -2.60
C LEU A 122 -6.19 7.88 -4.08
N LEU A 123 -5.25 7.99 -5.01
CA LEU A 123 -5.50 7.88 -6.46
C LEU A 123 -6.32 6.61 -6.76
N GLN A 124 -7.52 6.77 -7.32
CA GLN A 124 -8.44 5.71 -7.78
C GLN A 124 -9.40 5.05 -6.76
N LEU A 125 -9.58 5.58 -5.54
CA LEU A 125 -10.67 5.12 -4.65
C LEU A 125 -11.98 5.91 -4.80
N ALA A 126 -12.08 6.79 -5.80
CA ALA A 126 -13.24 7.64 -6.08
C ALA A 126 -14.12 7.08 -7.22
#